data_AF-D2ZV44-F1
#
_entry.id   AF-D2ZV44-F1
#
_cell.length_a   1.000
_cell.length_b   1.000
_cell.length_c   1.000
_cell.angle_alpha   90.00
_cell.angle_beta   90.00
_cell.angle_gamma   90.00
#
_symmetry.space_group_name_H-M   'P 1'
#
loop_
_entity.id
_entity.type
_entity.pdbx_description
1 polymer ?
#
loop_
_entity_poly.entity_id
_entity_poly.type
_entity_poly.pdbx_seq_one_letter_code
_entity_poly.pdbx_strand_id
1 'polypeptide(L)'
;MMKPESEEEDLSQNKILGWLKKVIPVSHQFEGEKFFTVENGKRIATPLLLVLIMVELSDVIFAVDSIPAVFAVTTDPFIVLTSNIFAILGLRAMYFLLADVADRFIFLKYGLAFVLSFIGIKMLIMHWVHIPISISLSVVFGALGASILTSLVYTRQQQK
;
A
#
# COMPACT_ATOMS: atom_id res chain seq x y z
N MET A 1 23.57 -21.28 -19.20
CA MET A 1 22.10 -21.51 -19.25
C MET A 1 21.54 -21.15 -17.87
N MET A 2 21.38 -19.85 -17.59
CA MET A 2 20.97 -19.35 -16.27
C MET A 2 19.58 -18.76 -16.43
N LYS A 3 18.60 -19.36 -15.75
CA LYS A 3 17.20 -18.93 -15.72
C LYS A 3 17.14 -17.51 -15.13
N PRO A 4 16.27 -16.61 -15.64
CA PRO A 4 15.91 -15.43 -14.88
C PRO A 4 15.00 -15.89 -13.73
N GLU A 5 15.49 -15.80 -12.50
CA GLU A 5 14.63 -15.68 -11.33
C GLU A 5 14.05 -14.26 -11.36
N SER A 6 13.03 -14.06 -12.19
CA SER A 6 11.96 -13.16 -11.81
C SER A 6 11.16 -13.92 -10.76
N GLU A 7 11.48 -13.71 -9.49
CA GLU A 7 10.51 -13.89 -8.41
C GLU A 7 9.38 -12.91 -8.70
N GLU A 8 8.49 -13.30 -9.61
CA GLU A 8 7.13 -12.82 -9.63
C GLU A 8 6.58 -13.21 -8.26
N GLU A 9 6.63 -12.29 -7.29
CA GLU A 9 5.72 -12.34 -6.15
C GLU A 9 4.37 -12.73 -6.73
N ASP A 10 3.88 -13.88 -6.30
CA ASP A 10 2.83 -14.65 -6.96
C ASP A 10 1.48 -13.93 -6.80
N LEU A 11 1.35 -12.78 -7.48
CA LEU A 11 0.16 -11.93 -7.60
C LEU A 11 -0.98 -12.72 -8.26
N SER A 12 -0.67 -13.88 -8.86
CA SER A 12 -1.61 -14.84 -9.44
C SER A 12 -2.56 -15.46 -8.42
N GLN A 13 -2.25 -15.40 -7.12
CA GLN A 13 -3.14 -15.90 -6.06
C GLN A 13 -4.24 -14.91 -5.66
N ASN A 14 -4.18 -13.66 -6.13
CA ASN A 14 -5.21 -12.68 -5.87
C ASN A 14 -6.41 -12.90 -6.80
N LYS A 15 -7.52 -13.40 -6.24
CA LYS A 15 -8.80 -13.59 -6.96
C LYS A 15 -9.25 -12.32 -7.70
N ILE A 16 -8.90 -11.16 -7.17
CA ILE A 16 -9.17 -9.84 -7.76
C ILE A 16 -8.38 -9.65 -9.07
N LEU A 17 -7.12 -10.10 -9.13
CA LEU A 17 -6.29 -10.05 -10.33
C LEU A 17 -6.86 -10.94 -11.44
N GLY A 18 -7.29 -12.15 -11.07
CA GLY A 18 -7.92 -13.09 -12.02
C GLY A 18 -9.23 -12.56 -12.59
N TRP A 19 -10.05 -11.90 -11.77
CA TRP A 19 -11.26 -11.22 -12.23
C TRP A 19 -10.94 -10.03 -13.14
N LEU A 20 -9.97 -9.21 -12.76
CA LEU A 20 -9.59 -8.01 -13.51
C LEU A 20 -8.98 -8.35 -14.88
N LYS A 21 -8.14 -9.39 -14.97
CA LYS A 21 -7.62 -9.94 -16.24
C LYS A 21 -8.70 -10.55 -17.13
N LYS A 22 -9.85 -10.95 -16.56
CA LYS A 22 -10.99 -11.48 -17.32
C LYS A 22 -11.85 -10.36 -17.92
N VAL A 23 -11.90 -9.20 -17.25
CA VAL A 23 -12.67 -8.02 -17.68
C VAL A 23 -11.85 -7.12 -18.60
N ILE A 24 -10.55 -6.99 -18.35
CA ILE A 24 -9.64 -6.11 -19.10
C ILE A 24 -8.63 -6.98 -19.86
N PRO A 25 -8.53 -6.85 -21.20
CA PRO A 25 -7.45 -7.52 -21.94
C PRO A 25 -6.11 -6.90 -21.53
N VAL A 26 -5.20 -7.72 -21.01
CA VAL A 26 -3.87 -7.30 -20.54
C VAL A 26 -2.79 -7.84 -21.49
N SER A 27 -1.86 -6.99 -21.90
CA SER A 27 -0.71 -7.37 -22.74
C SER A 27 0.34 -8.09 -21.89
N HIS A 28 0.99 -9.09 -22.46
CA HIS A 28 2.10 -9.80 -21.83
C HIS A 28 3.44 -9.07 -21.94
N GLN A 29 3.52 -8.01 -22.75
CA GLN A 29 4.76 -7.27 -22.99
C GLN A 29 4.78 -5.95 -22.21
N PHE A 30 5.84 -5.75 -21.42
CA PHE A 30 6.12 -4.47 -20.78
C PHE A 30 6.68 -3.49 -21.81
N GLU A 31 5.82 -2.68 -22.43
CA GLU A 31 6.24 -1.55 -23.28
C GLU A 31 6.38 -0.25 -22.45
N GLY A 32 7.43 -0.18 -21.61
CA GLY A 32 7.83 1.04 -20.90
C GLY A 32 6.74 1.63 -19.99
N GLU A 33 6.59 2.97 -19.98
CA GLU A 33 5.68 3.73 -19.09
C GLU A 33 4.23 3.87 -19.60
N LYS A 34 3.85 3.20 -20.70
CA LYS A 34 2.51 3.36 -21.29
C LYS A 34 1.48 2.52 -20.54
N PHE A 35 0.33 3.12 -20.19
CA PHE A 35 -0.80 2.41 -19.56
C PHE A 35 -1.63 1.57 -20.55
N PHE A 36 -1.59 1.93 -21.83
CA PHE A 36 -2.27 1.23 -22.90
C PHE A 36 -1.28 0.99 -24.05
N THR A 37 -1.27 -0.23 -24.57
CA THR A 37 -0.59 -0.58 -25.81
C THR A 37 -1.60 -0.99 -26.88
N VAL A 38 -1.20 -0.98 -28.14
CA VAL A 38 -2.00 -1.45 -29.27
C VAL A 38 -1.38 -2.74 -29.77
N GLU A 39 -1.97 -3.87 -29.39
CA GLU A 39 -1.62 -5.20 -29.92
C GLU A 39 -2.74 -5.67 -30.84
N ASN A 40 -2.38 -6.16 -32.04
CA ASN A 40 -3.32 -6.68 -33.04
C ASN A 40 -4.48 -5.71 -33.37
N GLY A 41 -4.21 -4.40 -33.43
CA GLY A 41 -5.20 -3.36 -33.76
C GLY A 41 -6.24 -3.08 -32.65
N LYS A 42 -6.10 -3.67 -31.46
CA LYS A 42 -6.95 -3.43 -30.29
C LYS A 42 -6.15 -2.74 -29.19
N ARG A 43 -6.79 -1.82 -28.46
CA ARG A 43 -6.19 -1.21 -27.26
C ARG A 43 -6.23 -2.23 -26.13
N ILE A 44 -5.05 -2.55 -25.59
CA ILE A 44 -4.83 -3.53 -24.52
C ILE A 44 -4.19 -2.80 -23.33
N ALA A 45 -4.61 -3.14 -22.11
CA ALA A 45 -4.02 -2.59 -20.89
C ALA A 45 -2.62 -3.17 -20.65
N THR A 46 -1.70 -2.36 -20.14
CA THR A 46 -0.39 -2.86 -19.72
C THR A 46 -0.42 -3.35 -18.27
N PRO A 47 0.58 -4.15 -17.83
CA PRO A 47 0.69 -4.56 -16.43
C PRO A 47 0.76 -3.37 -15.45
N LEU A 48 1.31 -2.22 -15.88
CA LEU A 48 1.33 -1.00 -15.06
C LEU A 48 -0.07 -0.48 -14.72
N LEU A 49 -1.00 -0.54 -15.67
CA LEU A 49 -2.40 -0.17 -15.41
C LEU A 49 -3.05 -1.14 -14.41
N LEU A 50 -2.71 -2.42 -14.51
CA LEU A 50 -3.24 -3.45 -13.61
C LEU A 50 -2.77 -3.24 -12.17
N VAL A 51 -1.48 -2.94 -11.97
CA VAL A 51 -0.93 -2.62 -10.65
C VAL A 51 -1.51 -1.31 -10.11
N LEU A 52 -1.66 -0.29 -10.96
CA LEU A 52 -2.32 0.97 -10.56
C LEU A 52 -3.73 0.72 -10.03
N ILE A 53 -4.55 -0.05 -10.76
CA ILE A 53 -5.91 -0.38 -10.33
C ILE A 53 -5.88 -1.18 -9.01
N MET A 54 -4.95 -2.12 -8.84
CA MET A 54 -4.81 -2.86 -7.57
C MET A 54 -4.51 -1.93 -6.39
N VAL A 55 -3.62 -0.96 -6.57
CA VAL A 55 -3.25 0.01 -5.52
C VAL A 55 -4.44 0.93 -5.20
N GLU A 56 -5.11 1.47 -6.22
CA GLU A 56 -6.31 2.32 -6.02
C GLU A 56 -7.43 1.54 -5.31
N LEU A 57 -7.68 0.29 -5.70
CA LEU A 57 -8.66 -0.57 -5.04
C LEU A 57 -8.26 -0.86 -3.59
N SER A 58 -6.98 -1.12 -3.33
CA SER A 58 -6.50 -1.36 -1.97
C SER A 58 -6.69 -0.12 -1.09
N ASP A 59 -6.48 1.08 -1.61
CA ASP A 59 -6.66 2.33 -0.87
C ASP A 59 -8.14 2.57 -0.52
N VAL A 60 -9.06 2.31 -1.46
CA VAL A 60 -10.51 2.34 -1.18
C VAL A 60 -10.88 1.34 -0.08
N ILE A 61 -10.30 0.14 -0.09
CA ILE A 61 -10.52 -0.86 0.96
C ILE A 61 -9.96 -0.37 2.31
N PHE A 62 -8.77 0.24 2.32
CA PHE A 62 -8.20 0.85 3.53
C PHE A 62 -9.05 2.00 4.06
N ALA A 63 -9.68 2.78 3.17
CA ALA A 63 -10.57 3.88 3.54
C ALA A 63 -11.79 3.39 4.34
N VAL A 64 -12.28 2.17 4.11
CA VAL A 64 -13.43 1.61 4.84
C VAL A 64 -13.15 1.49 6.35
N ASP A 65 -11.93 1.16 6.74
CA ASP A 65 -11.52 1.08 8.15
C ASP A 65 -10.99 2.42 8.67
N SER A 66 -10.26 3.16 7.82
CA SER A 66 -9.67 4.45 8.23
C SER A 66 -10.73 5.54 8.46
N ILE A 67 -11.88 5.50 7.78
CA ILE A 67 -12.97 6.46 7.98
C ILE A 67 -13.55 6.38 9.41
N PRO A 68 -14.01 5.22 9.92
CA PRO A 68 -14.41 5.09 11.33
C PRO A 68 -13.31 5.51 12.32
N ALA A 69 -12.05 5.16 12.03
CA ALA A 69 -10.92 5.50 12.89
C ALA A 69 -10.66 7.03 12.94
N VAL A 70 -10.75 7.73 11.81
CA VAL A 70 -10.60 9.19 11.76
C VAL A 70 -11.80 9.88 12.41
N PHE A 71 -13.03 9.39 12.17
CA PHE A 71 -14.22 9.95 12.82
C PHE A 71 -14.22 9.80 14.34
N ALA A 72 -13.53 8.77 14.86
CA ALA A 72 -13.30 8.61 16.29
C ALA A 72 -12.31 9.65 16.88
N VAL A 73 -11.56 10.37 16.02
CA VAL A 73 -10.57 11.39 16.41
C VAL A 73 -11.07 12.81 16.10
N THR A 74 -11.72 13.01 14.96
CA THR A 74 -12.27 14.29 14.51
C THR A 74 -13.59 14.10 13.80
N THR A 75 -14.57 14.96 14.10
CA THR A 75 -15.90 14.91 13.48
C THR A 75 -16.04 15.84 12.29
N ASP A 76 -15.00 16.60 11.93
CA ASP A 76 -15.01 17.52 10.79
C ASP A 76 -14.91 16.76 9.45
N PRO A 77 -15.99 16.70 8.65
CA PRO A 77 -16.00 15.97 7.39
C PRO A 77 -15.02 16.56 6.36
N PHE A 78 -14.69 17.85 6.46
CA PHE A 78 -13.71 18.48 5.57
C PHE A 78 -12.31 17.91 5.81
N ILE A 79 -11.92 17.72 7.07
CA ILE A 79 -10.63 17.12 7.43
C ILE A 79 -10.58 15.65 6.97
N VAL A 80 -11.66 14.90 7.17
CA VAL A 80 -11.76 13.50 6.73
C VAL A 80 -11.64 13.39 5.20
N LEU A 81 -12.38 14.21 4.46
CA LEU A 81 -12.40 14.19 3.00
C LEU A 81 -11.05 14.60 2.41
N THR A 82 -10.50 15.73 2.88
CA THR A 82 -9.22 16.27 2.37
C THR A 82 -8.05 15.35 2.66
N SER A 83 -8.01 14.70 3.84
CA SER A 83 -6.97 13.74 4.20
C SER A 83 -6.95 12.51 3.30
N ASN A 84 -8.13 11.94 2.98
CA ASN A 84 -8.22 10.75 2.12
C ASN A 84 -7.91 11.09 0.65
N ILE A 85 -8.40 12.23 0.15
CA ILE A 85 -8.04 12.70 -1.19
C ILE A 85 -6.52 12.91 -1.30
N PHE A 86 -5.89 13.51 -0.29
CA PHE A 86 -4.44 13.71 -0.29
C PHE A 86 -3.66 12.38 -0.27
N ALA A 87 -4.16 11.38 0.47
CA ALA A 87 -3.59 10.04 0.46
C ALA A 87 -3.61 9.45 -0.96
N ILE A 88 -4.76 9.45 -1.64
CA ILE A 88 -4.93 8.92 -3.01
C ILE A 88 -4.03 9.66 -4.01
N LEU A 89 -4.03 11.00 -3.98
CA LEU A 89 -3.29 11.82 -4.94
C LEU A 89 -1.77 11.57 -4.89
N GLY A 90 -1.22 11.19 -3.73
CA GLY A 90 0.20 10.88 -3.56
C GLY A 90 0.63 9.48 -4.05
N LEU A 91 -0.31 8.55 -4.23
CA LEU A 91 0.00 7.14 -4.47
C LEU A 91 0.77 6.89 -5.77
N ARG A 92 0.49 7.65 -6.84
CA ARG A 92 1.18 7.46 -8.12
C ARG A 92 2.69 7.67 -8.02
N ALA A 93 3.12 8.71 -7.31
CA ALA A 93 4.54 8.98 -7.09
C ALA A 93 5.14 7.99 -6.09
N MET A 94 4.41 7.65 -5.03
CA MET A 94 4.84 6.67 -4.03
C MET A 94 5.00 5.27 -4.61
N TYR A 95 4.17 4.84 -5.56
CA TYR A 95 4.30 3.53 -6.20
C TYR A 95 5.63 3.36 -6.91
N PHE A 96 6.05 4.35 -7.72
CA PHE A 96 7.33 4.29 -8.42
C PHE A 96 8.51 4.29 -7.44
N LEU A 97 8.44 5.10 -6.39
CA LEU A 97 9.46 5.10 -5.35
C LEU A 97 9.50 3.75 -4.61
N LEU A 98 8.34 3.23 -4.21
CA LEU A 98 8.21 2.00 -3.46
C LEU A 98 8.68 0.80 -4.27
N ALA A 99 8.41 0.74 -5.57
CA ALA A 99 8.85 -0.37 -6.42
C ALA A 99 10.38 -0.57 -6.40
N ASP A 100 11.17 0.50 -6.22
CA ASP A 100 12.63 0.42 -6.13
C ASP A 100 13.16 0.14 -4.71
N VAL A 101 12.35 0.41 -3.67
CA VAL A 101 12.76 0.25 -2.26
C VAL A 101 11.99 -0.83 -1.50
N ALA A 102 11.00 -1.49 -2.12
CA ALA A 102 10.12 -2.46 -1.49
C ALA A 102 10.90 -3.61 -0.85
N ASP A 103 11.91 -4.13 -1.56
CA ASP A 103 12.79 -5.20 -1.07
C ASP A 103 13.56 -4.82 0.20
N ARG A 104 13.71 -3.51 0.46
CA ARG A 104 14.42 -2.98 1.63
C ARG A 104 13.53 -2.88 2.87
N PHE A 105 12.22 -3.15 2.76
CA PHE A 105 11.22 -2.97 3.83
C PHE A 105 10.70 -4.28 4.45
N ILE A 106 11.58 -5.28 4.63
CA ILE A 106 11.30 -6.59 5.21
C ILE A 106 10.56 -6.51 6.58
N PHE A 107 10.92 -5.56 7.44
CA PHE A 107 10.31 -5.44 8.77
C PHE A 107 9.03 -4.59 8.83
N LEU A 108 8.67 -3.92 7.74
CA LEU A 108 7.50 -3.02 7.71
C LEU A 108 6.20 -3.77 8.00
N LYS A 109 6.09 -5.03 7.57
CA LYS A 109 4.94 -5.89 7.87
C LYS A 109 4.71 -6.10 9.37
N TYR A 110 5.78 -6.23 10.15
CA TYR A 110 5.70 -6.38 11.61
C TYR A 110 5.34 -5.05 12.28
N GLY A 111 5.91 -3.95 11.80
CA GLY A 111 5.56 -2.60 12.24
C GLY A 111 4.08 -2.29 12.01
N LEU A 112 3.56 -2.62 10.82
CA LEU A 112 2.16 -2.45 10.48
C LEU A 112 1.25 -3.33 11.35
N ALA A 113 1.60 -4.60 11.57
CA ALA A 113 0.84 -5.49 12.45
C ALA A 113 0.75 -4.94 13.89
N PHE A 114 1.84 -4.42 14.42
CA PHE A 114 1.87 -3.77 15.73
C PHE A 114 0.98 -2.54 15.76
N VAL A 115 1.08 -1.65 14.76
CA VAL A 115 0.27 -0.43 14.66
C VAL A 115 -1.22 -0.76 14.57
N LEU A 116 -1.62 -1.71 13.73
CA LEU A 116 -3.01 -2.13 13.57
C LEU A 116 -3.57 -2.72 14.87
N SER A 117 -2.79 -3.55 15.56
CA SER A 117 -3.18 -4.07 16.87
C SER A 117 -3.30 -2.97 17.91
N PHE A 118 -2.36 -2.02 17.95
CA PHE A 118 -2.39 -0.89 18.89
C PHE A 118 -3.61 0.02 18.64
N ILE A 119 -3.89 0.39 17.39
CA ILE A 119 -5.05 1.22 17.03
C ILE A 119 -6.35 0.46 17.30
N GLY A 120 -6.44 -0.82 16.91
CA GLY A 120 -7.62 -1.65 17.17
C GLY A 120 -7.94 -1.77 18.66
N ILE A 121 -6.93 -2.06 19.49
CA ILE A 121 -7.07 -2.11 20.96
C ILE A 121 -7.50 -0.73 21.50
N LYS A 122 -6.87 0.35 21.04
CA LYS A 122 -7.25 1.71 21.44
C LYS A 122 -8.71 2.01 21.11
N MET A 123 -9.18 1.64 19.93
CA MET A 123 -10.57 1.87 19.52
C MET A 123 -11.57 1.09 20.39
N LEU A 124 -11.24 -0.14 20.80
CA LEU A 124 -12.06 -0.91 21.74
C LEU A 124 -12.12 -0.26 23.14
N ILE A 125 -10.99 0.26 23.62
CA ILE A 125 -10.85 0.81 24.97
C ILE A 125 -11.28 2.29 25.05
N MET A 126 -11.49 2.96 23.92
CA MET A 126 -11.81 4.39 23.84
C MET A 126 -13.00 4.82 24.72
N HIS A 127 -13.99 3.94 24.91
CA HIS A 127 -15.15 4.22 25.77
C HIS A 127 -14.81 4.33 27.26
N TRP A 128 -13.70 3.72 27.70
CA TRP A 128 -13.31 3.63 29.10
C TRP A 128 -12.08 4.49 29.44
N VAL A 129 -11.14 4.63 28.50
CA VAL A 129 -9.89 5.38 28.71
C VAL A 129 -9.62 6.30 27.51
N HIS A 130 -9.54 7.61 27.79
CA HIS A 130 -9.20 8.61 26.79
C HIS A 130 -7.68 8.74 26.69
N ILE A 131 -7.08 8.03 25.73
CA ILE A 131 -5.65 8.18 25.42
C ILE A 131 -5.47 9.40 24.51
N PRO A 132 -4.64 10.39 24.91
CA PRO A 132 -4.33 11.55 24.07
C PRO A 132 -3.85 11.16 22.68
N ILE A 133 -4.37 11.83 21.67
CA ILE A 133 -4.06 11.57 20.26
C ILE A 133 -2.56 11.74 19.99
N SER A 134 -1.92 12.74 20.61
CA SER A 134 -0.48 13.00 20.51
C SER A 134 0.39 11.81 20.91
N ILE A 135 0.02 11.11 21.99
CA ILE A 135 0.74 9.91 22.46
C ILE A 135 0.57 8.77 21.45
N SER A 136 -0.67 8.54 21.00
CA SER A 136 -0.92 7.50 20.00
C SER A 136 -0.18 7.75 18.69
N LEU A 137 -0.21 9.00 18.22
CA LEU A 137 0.51 9.41 17.02
C LEU A 137 2.01 9.17 17.20
N SER A 138 2.58 9.53 18.35
CA SER A 138 4.00 9.31 18.65
C SER A 138 4.38 7.83 18.66
N VAL A 139 3.52 6.97 19.22
CA VAL A 139 3.74 5.50 19.22
C VAL A 139 3.71 4.95 17.80
N VAL A 140 2.73 5.36 16.99
CA VAL A 140 2.61 4.92 15.60
C VAL A 140 3.79 5.40 14.76
N PHE A 141 4.14 6.68 14.84
CA PHE A 141 5.30 7.25 14.14
C PHE A 141 6.60 6.58 14.57
N GLY A 142 6.76 6.34 15.87
CA GLY A 142 7.92 5.65 16.43
C GLY A 142 8.03 4.21 15.95
N ALA A 143 6.92 3.46 15.96
CA ALA A 143 6.91 2.06 15.52
C ALA A 143 7.21 1.91 14.03
N LEU A 144 6.58 2.72 13.17
CA LEU A 144 6.83 2.73 11.73
C LEU A 144 8.25 3.21 11.43
N GLY A 145 8.68 4.30 12.05
CA GLY A 145 10.03 4.84 11.91
C GLY A 145 11.10 3.83 12.33
N ALA A 146 10.93 3.17 13.48
CA ALA A 146 11.85 2.13 13.95
C ALA A 146 11.87 0.92 13.00
N SER A 147 10.71 0.51 12.47
CA SER A 147 10.62 -0.61 11.52
C SER A 147 11.34 -0.27 10.21
N ILE A 148 11.15 0.94 9.69
CA ILE A 148 11.82 1.44 8.48
C ILE A 148 13.32 1.53 8.70
N LEU A 149 13.77 2.17 9.79
CA LEU A 149 15.18 2.34 10.11
C LEU A 149 15.88 0.99 10.28
N THR A 150 15.28 0.07 11.03
CA THR A 150 15.82 -1.28 11.23
C THR A 150 15.91 -2.04 9.91
N SER A 151 14.89 -1.92 9.05
CA SER A 151 14.87 -2.56 7.74
C SER A 151 15.93 -2.01 6.80
N LEU A 152 16.17 -0.70 6.81
CA LEU A 152 17.24 -0.07 6.02
C LEU A 152 18.64 -0.47 6.50
N VAL A 153 18.86 -0.53 7.81
CA VAL A 153 20.15 -0.94 8.40
C VAL A 153 20.43 -2.41 8.09
N TYR A 154 19.44 -3.29 8.26
CA TYR A 154 19.58 -4.72 8.00
C TYR A 154 19.80 -5.02 6.51
N THR A 155 19.03 -4.38 5.62
CA THR A 155 19.18 -4.56 4.17
C THR A 155 20.54 -4.07 3.67
N ARG A 156 21.10 -3.00 4.26
CA ARG A 156 22.48 -2.57 3.96
C ARG A 156 23.55 -3.59 4.34
N GLN A 157 23.34 -4.41 5.36
CA GLN A 157 24.31 -5.42 5.78
C GLN A 157 24.30 -6.68 4.90
N GLN A 158 23.17 -6.97 4.23
CA GLN A 158 23.03 -8.11 3.33
C GLN A 158 23.59 -7.85 1.92
N GLN A 159 23.75 -6.58 1.51
CA GLN A 159 24.31 -6.19 0.20
C GLN A 159 25.85 -5.99 0.21
N LYS A 160 26.56 -6.42 1.25
CA LYS A 160 28.02 -6.27 1.37
C LYS A 160 28.69 -7.64 1.46
#